data_AF-G1T833-F1
#
_entry.id   AF-G1T833-F1
#
_cell.length_a   1.000
_cell.length_b   1.000
_cell.length_c   1.000
_cell.angle_alpha   90.00
_cell.angle_beta   90.00
_cell.angle_gamma   90.00
#
_symmetry.space_group_name_H-M   'P 1'
#
loop_
_entity.id
_entity.type
_entity.pdbx_description
1 polymer ?
#
loop_
_entity_poly.entity_id
_entity_poly.type
_entity_poly.pdbx_seq_one_letter_code
_entity_poly.pdbx_strand_id
1 'polypeptide(L)'
;MASWLPETLFEIVGQGPAPSKDYYQLLVTRSQLIFRWWRISLRNEYRSTKPGEAKETHEDFLENSHLQVQIALIFGAGILDYVFNLCKGKFDFLERLSDTLLLRIISYLDLEDLVRLSQTSRRFAKLCASDKLWERIVRLACDTITPDMKSLAENMGWKQIFFTNKFQFLRQLRKRKQRQGTQGEKRL
;
A
#
# COMPACT_ATOMS: atom_id res chain seq x y z
N MET A 1 -1.80 10.34 15.83
CA MET A 1 -1.39 9.70 14.56
C MET A 1 -2.51 9.61 13.52
N ALA A 2 -3.78 9.85 13.89
CA ALA A 2 -4.94 9.72 12.99
C ALA A 2 -5.10 10.81 11.90
N SER A 3 -4.28 11.88 11.87
CA SER A 3 -4.46 12.99 10.91
C SER A 3 -4.00 12.69 9.47
N TRP A 4 -3.33 11.55 9.23
CA TRP A 4 -2.76 11.19 7.92
C TRP A 4 -3.65 10.27 7.09
N LEU A 5 -4.68 9.67 7.68
CA LEU A 5 -5.56 8.76 6.96
C LEU A 5 -6.65 9.55 6.21
N PRO A 6 -6.91 9.23 4.92
CA PRO A 6 -8.06 9.76 4.21
C PRO A 6 -9.36 9.34 4.90
N GLU A 7 -10.44 10.09 4.66
CA GLU A 7 -11.74 9.76 5.25
C GLU A 7 -12.24 8.39 4.79
N THR A 8 -12.10 8.09 3.50
CA THR A 8 -12.36 6.77 2.93
C THR A 8 -11.10 5.91 3.01
N LEU A 9 -11.18 4.81 3.76
CA LEU A 9 -10.07 3.88 3.93
C LEU A 9 -10.09 2.77 2.87
N PHE A 10 -11.27 2.27 2.55
CA PHE A 10 -11.46 1.21 1.58
C PHE A 10 -12.83 1.32 0.93
N GLU A 11 -12.91 1.02 -0.36
CA GLU A 11 -14.15 0.98 -1.11
C GLU A 11 -14.08 -0.15 -2.13
N ILE A 12 -15.14 -0.97 -2.17
CA ILE A 12 -15.31 -2.00 -3.19
C ILE A 12 -16.76 -2.06 -3.60
N VAL A 13 -16.97 -2.41 -4.88
CA VAL A 13 -18.29 -2.55 -5.46
C VAL A 13 -18.36 -3.89 -6.19
N GLY A 14 -19.51 -4.54 -6.15
CA GLY A 14 -19.67 -5.91 -6.63
C GLY A 14 -21.12 -6.29 -6.85
N GLN A 15 -21.31 -7.35 -7.61
CA GLN A 15 -22.62 -7.94 -7.85
C GLN A 15 -22.78 -9.17 -6.96
N GLY A 16 -23.93 -9.27 -6.28
CA GLY A 16 -24.25 -10.45 -5.48
C GLY A 16 -24.41 -11.71 -6.34
N PRO A 17 -24.26 -12.90 -5.73
CA PRO A 17 -24.47 -14.16 -6.43
C PRO A 17 -25.92 -14.31 -6.94
N ALA A 18 -26.12 -15.23 -7.88
CA ALA A 18 -27.46 -15.63 -8.26
C ALA A 18 -28.21 -16.20 -7.03
N PRO A 19 -29.53 -15.95 -6.89
CA PRO A 19 -30.44 -15.44 -7.91
C PRO A 19 -30.67 -13.92 -7.88
N SER A 20 -30.28 -13.20 -6.83
CA SER A 20 -30.61 -11.77 -6.70
C SER A 20 -29.89 -10.93 -7.75
N LYS A 21 -28.59 -11.16 -7.95
CA LYS A 21 -27.74 -10.37 -8.85
C LYS A 21 -27.82 -8.85 -8.58
N ASP A 22 -28.18 -8.49 -7.34
CA ASP A 22 -28.24 -7.11 -6.87
C ASP A 22 -26.83 -6.51 -6.82
N TYR A 23 -26.74 -5.19 -6.88
CA TYR A 23 -25.48 -4.48 -6.84
C TYR A 23 -25.20 -3.99 -5.42
N TYR A 24 -23.96 -4.11 -4.96
CA TYR A 24 -23.55 -3.80 -3.60
C TYR A 24 -22.30 -2.92 -3.59
N GLN A 25 -22.25 -1.98 -2.66
CA GLN A 25 -21.07 -1.16 -2.36
C GLN A 25 -20.74 -1.32 -0.88
N LEU A 26 -19.48 -1.64 -0.60
CA LEU A 26 -18.93 -1.64 0.74
C LEU A 26 -17.91 -0.51 0.85
N LEU A 27 -18.11 0.36 1.83
CA LEU A 27 -17.29 1.54 2.08
C LEU A 27 -16.88 1.55 3.54
N VAL A 28 -15.58 1.53 3.80
CA VAL A 28 -15.01 1.65 5.15
C VAL A 28 -14.42 3.05 5.28
N THR A 29 -14.99 3.84 6.19
CA THR A 29 -14.44 5.14 6.56
C THR A 29 -13.62 5.04 7.84
N ARG A 30 -13.07 6.17 8.29
CA ARG A 30 -12.29 6.25 9.53
C ARG A 30 -13.05 5.87 10.79
N SER A 31 -14.38 5.99 10.80
CA SER A 31 -15.20 5.78 11.99
C SER A 31 -16.31 4.75 11.81
N GLN A 32 -16.72 4.50 10.57
CA GLN A 32 -17.89 3.68 10.26
C GLN A 32 -17.68 2.81 9.03
N LEU A 33 -18.48 1.76 8.96
CA LEU A 33 -18.66 0.92 7.80
C LEU A 33 -20.03 1.21 7.20
N ILE A 34 -20.07 1.44 5.90
CA ILE A 34 -21.27 1.74 5.13
C ILE A 34 -21.44 0.63 4.10
N PHE A 35 -22.57 -0.06 4.19
CA PHE A 35 -22.95 -1.11 3.26
C PHE A 35 -24.21 -0.70 2.51
N ARG A 36 -24.11 -0.56 1.19
CA ARG A 36 -25.21 -0.11 0.32
C ARG A 36 -25.57 -1.18 -0.68
N TRP A 37 -26.84 -1.23 -1.04
CA TRP A 37 -27.33 -2.15 -2.05
C TRP A 37 -28.38 -1.52 -2.95
N TRP A 38 -28.33 -1.90 -4.23
CA TRP A 38 -29.28 -1.53 -5.26
C TRP A 38 -29.93 -2.80 -5.76
N ARG A 39 -31.25 -2.86 -5.60
CA ARG A 39 -32.03 -3.98 -6.09
C ARG A 39 -32.16 -3.90 -7.61
N ILE A 40 -31.69 -4.93 -8.31
CA ILE A 40 -31.77 -5.01 -9.77
C ILE A 40 -32.90 -5.97 -10.14
N SER A 41 -33.99 -5.42 -10.65
CA SER A 41 -35.14 -6.22 -11.08
C SER A 41 -35.70 -5.75 -12.41
N LEU A 42 -36.13 -6.72 -13.23
CA LEU A 42 -36.89 -6.45 -14.45
C LEU A 42 -38.36 -6.09 -14.16
N ARG A 43 -38.83 -6.29 -12.93
CA ARG A 43 -40.22 -5.99 -12.53
C ARG A 43 -40.38 -4.50 -12.29
N ASN A 44 -41.41 -3.93 -12.89
CA ASN A 44 -41.65 -2.48 -12.87
C ASN A 44 -41.89 -1.92 -11.46
N GLU A 45 -42.41 -2.75 -10.55
CA GLU A 45 -42.66 -2.43 -9.13
C GLU A 45 -41.40 -1.98 -8.38
N TYR A 46 -40.22 -2.45 -8.79
CA TYR A 46 -38.96 -2.12 -8.13
C TYR A 46 -38.16 -1.02 -8.83
N ARG A 47 -38.68 -0.48 -9.95
CA ARG A 47 -37.97 0.49 -10.79
C ARG A 47 -37.73 1.84 -10.11
N SER A 48 -38.54 2.16 -9.11
CA SER A 48 -38.45 3.37 -8.28
C SER A 48 -37.99 3.08 -6.84
N THR A 49 -37.55 1.84 -6.55
CA THR A 49 -37.01 1.50 -5.22
C THR A 49 -35.68 2.22 -5.02
N LYS A 50 -35.58 2.97 -3.92
CA LYS A 50 -34.34 3.65 -3.56
C LYS A 50 -33.30 2.64 -3.05
N PRO A 51 -32.00 2.94 -3.20
CA PRO A 51 -30.95 2.10 -2.64
C PRO A 51 -31.10 1.99 -1.13
N GLY A 52 -30.84 0.80 -0.59
CA GLY A 52 -30.74 0.60 0.84
C GLY A 52 -29.33 0.93 1.34
N GLU A 53 -29.24 1.36 2.59
CA GLU A 53 -27.98 1.70 3.25
C GLU A 53 -28.03 1.24 4.71
N ALA A 54 -27.01 0.51 5.13
CA ALA A 54 -26.71 0.22 6.53
C ALA A 54 -25.40 0.92 6.90
N LYS A 55 -25.40 1.63 8.03
CA LYS A 55 -24.21 2.29 8.59
C LYS A 55 -23.99 1.75 9.99
N GLU A 56 -22.78 1.27 10.24
CA GLU A 56 -22.39 0.72 11.53
C GLU A 56 -21.08 1.34 11.98
N THR A 57 -20.91 1.53 13.28
CA THR A 57 -19.58 1.83 13.80
C THR A 57 -18.66 0.63 13.61
N HIS A 58 -17.34 0.85 13.73
CA HIS A 58 -16.39 -0.27 13.67
C HIS A 58 -16.66 -1.31 14.77
N GLU A 59 -17.10 -0.90 15.96
CA GLU A 59 -17.40 -1.80 17.08
C GLU A 59 -18.65 -2.62 16.80
N ASP A 60 -19.75 -1.98 16.38
CA ASP A 60 -21.01 -2.66 16.05
C ASP A 60 -20.82 -3.71 14.94
N PHE A 61 -20.02 -3.37 13.92
CA PHE A 61 -19.72 -4.30 12.83
C PHE A 61 -19.00 -5.57 13.30
N LEU A 62 -18.11 -5.46 14.29
CA LEU A 62 -17.38 -6.62 14.82
C LEU A 62 -18.32 -7.62 15.51
N GLU A 63 -19.46 -7.16 16.01
CA GLU A 63 -20.49 -8.00 16.63
C GLU A 63 -21.58 -8.46 15.64
N ASN A 64 -21.75 -7.76 14.52
CA ASN A 64 -22.77 -8.09 13.53
C ASN A 64 -22.38 -9.26 12.60
N SER A 65 -22.61 -10.48 13.08
CA SER A 65 -22.40 -11.71 12.29
C SER A 65 -23.17 -11.76 10.97
N HIS A 66 -24.37 -11.17 10.90
CA HIS A 66 -25.19 -11.20 9.68
C HIS A 66 -24.54 -10.35 8.57
N LEU A 67 -24.10 -9.14 8.88
CA LEU A 67 -23.43 -8.27 7.91
C LEU A 67 -22.08 -8.85 7.47
N GLN A 68 -21.34 -9.47 8.39
CA GLN A 68 -20.09 -10.17 8.09
C GLN A 68 -20.30 -11.30 7.08
N VAL A 69 -21.32 -12.15 7.29
CA VAL A 69 -21.67 -13.24 6.36
C VAL A 69 -22.04 -12.67 4.99
N GLN A 70 -22.83 -11.60 4.92
CA GLN A 70 -23.17 -10.98 3.64
C GLN A 70 -21.96 -10.46 2.88
N ILE A 71 -21.04 -9.75 3.57
CA ILE A 71 -19.80 -9.25 2.97
C ILE A 71 -18.95 -10.41 2.45
N ALA A 72 -18.78 -11.50 3.22
CA ALA A 72 -18.03 -12.67 2.78
C ALA A 72 -18.67 -13.36 1.55
N LEU A 73 -20.00 -13.45 1.50
CA LEU A 73 -20.70 -14.05 0.37
C LEU A 73 -20.58 -13.23 -0.91
N ILE A 74 -20.59 -11.89 -0.81
CA ILE A 74 -20.59 -10.99 -1.96
C ILE A 74 -19.17 -10.67 -2.44
N PHE A 75 -18.26 -10.37 -1.52
CA PHE A 75 -16.91 -9.88 -1.81
C PHE A 75 -15.81 -10.92 -1.53
N GLY A 76 -16.15 -12.03 -0.87
CA GLY A 76 -15.20 -13.09 -0.52
C GLY A 76 -14.60 -12.93 0.87
N ALA A 77 -14.15 -14.05 1.44
CA ALA A 77 -13.57 -14.12 2.79
C ALA A 77 -12.33 -13.22 2.96
N GLY A 78 -11.47 -13.11 1.94
CA GLY A 78 -10.28 -12.26 2.01
C GLY A 78 -10.61 -10.77 2.15
N ILE A 79 -11.71 -10.30 1.56
CA ILE A 79 -12.18 -8.92 1.75
C ILE A 79 -12.77 -8.74 3.14
N LEU A 80 -13.53 -9.71 3.63
CA LEU A 80 -14.04 -9.68 5.01
C LEU A 80 -12.87 -9.56 6.01
N ASP A 81 -11.85 -10.40 5.88
CA ASP A 81 -10.68 -10.37 6.76
C ASP A 81 -9.95 -9.02 6.70
N TYR A 82 -9.81 -8.44 5.50
CA TYR A 82 -9.21 -7.13 5.33
C TYR A 82 -10.02 -6.04 6.04
N VAL A 83 -11.34 -6.01 5.82
CA VAL A 83 -12.27 -5.04 6.45
C VAL A 83 -12.26 -5.20 7.97
N PHE A 84 -12.24 -6.43 8.48
CA PHE A 84 -12.16 -6.73 9.90
C PHE A 84 -10.88 -6.18 10.53
N ASN A 85 -9.74 -6.32 9.83
CA ASN A 85 -8.49 -5.72 10.28
C ASN A 85 -8.56 -4.18 10.31
N LEU A 86 -9.18 -3.56 9.29
CA LEU A 86 -9.39 -2.10 9.29
C LEU A 86 -10.25 -1.64 10.47
N CYS A 87 -11.37 -2.30 10.75
CA CYS A 87 -12.25 -1.99 11.88
C CYS A 87 -11.57 -2.21 13.24
N LYS A 88 -10.58 -3.11 13.32
CA LYS A 88 -9.72 -3.29 14.51
C LYS A 88 -8.59 -2.26 14.63
N GLY A 89 -8.52 -1.28 13.75
CA GLY A 89 -7.47 -0.27 13.72
C GLY A 89 -6.14 -0.75 13.13
N LYS A 90 -6.10 -1.91 12.48
CA LYS A 90 -4.90 -2.45 11.81
C LYS A 90 -4.84 -1.93 10.38
N PHE A 91 -4.33 -0.70 10.24
CA PHE A 91 -4.20 -0.05 8.93
C PHE A 91 -2.90 -0.40 8.23
N ASP A 92 -2.98 -0.50 6.91
CA ASP A 92 -1.90 -0.65 5.94
C ASP A 92 -1.18 0.69 5.68
N PHE A 93 -0.61 1.28 6.75
CA PHE A 93 0.04 2.59 6.68
C PHE A 93 1.12 2.68 5.59
N LEU A 94 1.90 1.63 5.41
CA LEU A 94 2.98 1.59 4.42
C LEU A 94 2.43 1.72 3.00
N GLU A 95 1.32 1.06 2.67
CA GLU A 95 0.69 1.18 1.36
C GLU A 95 -0.03 2.53 1.17
N ARG A 96 -0.25 3.32 2.22
CA ARG A 96 -0.90 4.64 2.11
C ARG A 96 0.09 5.80 1.98
N LEU A 97 1.38 5.55 2.21
CA LEU A 97 2.41 6.58 2.05
C LEU A 97 2.56 7.02 0.60
N SER A 98 2.96 8.28 0.40
CA SER A 98 3.32 8.79 -0.92
C SER A 98 4.57 8.09 -1.46
N ASP A 99 4.67 7.99 -2.78
CA ASP A 99 5.83 7.37 -3.43
C ASP A 99 7.14 8.07 -3.05
N THR A 100 7.13 9.39 -2.81
CA THR A 100 8.32 10.14 -2.40
C THR A 100 8.86 9.73 -1.04
N LEU A 101 7.97 9.47 -0.08
CA LEU A 101 8.32 8.96 1.25
C LEU A 101 8.73 7.50 1.19
N LEU A 102 8.01 6.68 0.43
CA LEU A 102 8.38 5.27 0.22
C LEU A 102 9.77 5.15 -0.40
N LEU A 103 10.07 5.89 -1.47
CA LEU A 103 11.41 5.91 -2.06
C LEU A 103 12.50 6.32 -1.07
N ARG A 104 12.18 7.21 -0.10
CA ARG A 104 13.12 7.56 0.98
C ARG A 104 13.35 6.40 1.92
N ILE A 105 12.29 5.76 2.41
CA ILE A 105 12.37 4.62 3.32
C ILE A 105 13.11 3.45 2.65
N ILE A 106 12.70 3.10 1.44
CA ILE A 106 13.26 2.01 0.64
C ILE A 106 14.75 2.22 0.36
N SER A 107 15.21 3.48 0.17
CA SER A 107 16.63 3.76 -0.09
C SER A 107 17.59 3.42 1.06
N TYR A 108 17.07 3.13 2.27
CA TYR A 108 17.87 2.68 3.41
C TYR A 108 17.94 1.15 3.55
N LEU A 109 17.16 0.41 2.77
CA LEU A 109 17.15 -1.05 2.80
C LEU A 109 18.36 -1.65 2.09
N ASP A 110 18.76 -2.85 2.51
CA ASP A 110 19.79 -3.62 1.81
C ASP A 110 19.25 -4.20 0.50
N LEU A 111 20.16 -4.56 -0.41
CA LEU A 111 19.77 -5.13 -1.71
C LEU A 111 18.92 -6.40 -1.57
N GLU A 112 19.19 -7.24 -0.57
CA GLU A 112 18.39 -8.44 -0.30
C GLU A 112 16.95 -8.07 0.10
N ASP A 113 16.80 -7.10 0.98
CA ASP A 113 15.50 -6.63 1.44
C ASP A 113 14.75 -5.88 0.35
N LEU A 114 15.44 -5.17 -0.55
CA LEU A 114 14.83 -4.60 -1.76
C LEU A 114 14.24 -5.69 -2.66
N VAL A 115 14.97 -6.80 -2.85
CA VAL A 115 14.49 -7.92 -3.67
C VAL A 115 13.29 -8.58 -3.01
N ARG A 116 13.32 -8.80 -1.69
CA ARG A 116 12.16 -9.32 -0.94
C ARG A 116 10.96 -8.38 -0.99
N LEU A 117 11.18 -7.08 -0.78
CA LEU A 117 10.13 -6.07 -0.82
C LEU A 117 9.50 -5.97 -2.22
N SER A 118 10.28 -6.13 -3.29
CA SER A 118 9.73 -6.10 -4.65
C SER A 118 8.77 -7.26 -4.95
N GLN A 119 8.79 -8.32 -4.15
CA GLN A 119 7.92 -9.49 -4.30
C GLN A 119 6.60 -9.39 -3.50
N THR A 120 6.44 -8.39 -2.63
CA THR A 120 5.25 -8.27 -1.78
C THR A 120 4.05 -7.70 -2.52
N SER A 121 4.27 -6.71 -3.39
CA SER A 121 3.19 -6.10 -4.18
C SER A 121 3.68 -5.55 -5.52
N ARG A 122 2.76 -5.43 -6.49
CA ARG A 122 3.06 -4.84 -7.80
C ARG A 122 3.54 -3.39 -7.68
N ARG A 123 3.05 -2.66 -6.68
CA ARG A 123 3.49 -1.27 -6.44
C ARG A 123 4.93 -1.23 -5.93
N PHE A 124 5.28 -2.07 -4.96
CA PHE A 124 6.66 -2.15 -4.48
C PHE A 124 7.61 -2.68 -5.55
N ALA A 125 7.17 -3.62 -6.40
CA ALA A 125 7.93 -4.04 -7.58
C ALA A 125 8.31 -2.86 -8.48
N LYS A 126 7.34 -2.01 -8.82
CA LYS A 126 7.57 -0.79 -9.63
C LYS A 126 8.49 0.21 -8.92
N LEU A 127 8.28 0.46 -7.63
CA LEU A 127 9.12 1.38 -6.85
C LEU A 127 10.57 0.90 -6.75
N CYS A 128 10.79 -0.39 -6.49
CA CYS A 128 12.12 -1.00 -6.41
C CYS A 128 12.84 -1.04 -7.77
N ALA A 129 12.08 -1.10 -8.88
CA ALA A 129 12.62 -1.00 -10.23
C ALA A 129 12.84 0.45 -10.70
N SER A 130 12.34 1.46 -9.96
CA SER A 130 12.35 2.85 -10.41
C SER A 130 13.75 3.45 -10.43
N ASP A 131 14.06 4.18 -11.50
CA ASP A 131 15.37 4.81 -11.68
C ASP A 131 15.66 5.87 -10.60
N LYS A 132 14.62 6.58 -10.14
CA LYS A 132 14.68 7.52 -9.02
C LYS A 132 15.15 6.88 -7.71
N LEU A 133 14.80 5.62 -7.46
CA LEU A 133 15.28 4.90 -6.28
C LEU A 133 16.80 4.65 -6.41
N TRP A 134 17.23 4.13 -7.55
CA TRP A 134 18.62 3.79 -7.79
C TRP A 134 19.52 5.02 -7.81
N GLU A 135 19.04 6.14 -8.36
CA GLU A 135 19.70 7.44 -8.25
C GLU A 135 19.92 7.81 -6.78
N ARG A 136 18.89 7.66 -5.95
CA ARG A 136 18.97 7.97 -4.52
C ARG A 136 19.93 7.06 -3.78
N ILE A 137 19.94 5.77 -4.08
CA ILE A 137 20.89 4.79 -3.51
C ILE A 137 22.33 5.18 -3.88
N VAL A 138 22.58 5.54 -5.16
CA VAL A 138 23.90 5.97 -5.62
C VAL A 138 24.31 7.30 -4.96
N ARG A 139 23.41 8.27 -4.83
CA ARG A 139 23.62 9.52 -4.06
C ARG A 139 23.94 9.27 -2.60
N LEU A 140 23.35 8.25 -2.00
CA LEU A 140 23.64 7.86 -0.62
C LEU A 140 24.97 7.12 -0.50
N ALA A 141 25.47 6.52 -1.58
CA ALA A 141 26.75 5.82 -1.60
C ALA A 141 27.93 6.72 -2.00
N CYS A 142 27.70 7.76 -2.81
CA CYS A 142 28.71 8.71 -3.28
C CYS A 142 28.44 10.12 -2.77
N ASP A 143 29.45 10.74 -2.16
CA ASP A 143 29.37 12.13 -1.69
C ASP A 143 29.36 13.15 -2.85
N THR A 144 29.91 12.78 -4.02
CA THR A 144 29.89 13.58 -5.26
C THR A 144 29.46 12.75 -6.47
N ILE A 145 28.41 13.19 -7.16
CA ILE A 145 28.05 12.66 -8.48
C ILE A 145 28.77 13.49 -9.55
N THR A 146 29.65 12.85 -10.32
CA THR A 146 30.31 13.49 -11.46
C THR A 146 29.32 13.73 -12.62
N PRO A 147 29.51 14.78 -13.43
CA PRO A 147 28.65 15.05 -14.59
C PRO A 147 28.65 13.89 -15.59
N ASP A 148 29.79 13.22 -15.77
CA ASP A 148 29.90 12.02 -16.62
C ASP A 148 29.07 10.84 -16.11
N MET A 149 28.93 10.71 -14.78
CA MET A 149 28.08 9.66 -14.20
C MET A 149 26.59 9.98 -14.41
N LYS A 150 26.21 11.26 -14.46
CA LYS A 150 24.84 11.67 -14.81
C LYS A 150 24.53 11.44 -16.28
N SER A 151 25.42 11.83 -17.20
CA SER A 151 25.22 11.62 -18.63
C SER A 151 25.19 10.12 -18.97
N LEU A 152 26.01 9.31 -18.30
CA LEU A 152 25.93 7.86 -18.42
C LEU A 152 24.59 7.32 -17.86
N ALA A 153 24.07 7.92 -16.78
CA ALA A 153 22.82 7.48 -16.15
C ALA A 153 21.62 7.78 -17.03
N GLU A 154 21.63 8.92 -17.71
CA GLU A 154 20.59 9.29 -18.67
C GLU A 154 20.49 8.28 -19.83
N ASN A 155 21.62 7.70 -20.24
CA ASN A 155 21.67 6.72 -21.33
C ASN A 155 21.39 5.27 -20.89
N MET A 156 21.87 4.86 -19.70
CA MET A 156 21.83 3.45 -19.25
C MET A 156 20.92 3.19 -18.04
N GLY A 157 20.54 4.23 -17.30
CA GLY A 157 19.83 4.14 -16.03
C GLY A 157 20.75 3.96 -14.82
N TRP A 158 20.36 4.55 -13.69
CA TRP A 158 21.09 4.50 -12.42
C TRP A 158 21.25 3.08 -11.88
N LYS A 159 20.28 2.20 -12.15
CA LYS A 159 20.38 0.79 -11.77
C LYS A 159 21.59 0.13 -12.43
N GLN A 160 21.81 0.35 -13.73
CA GLN A 160 22.93 -0.24 -14.45
C GLN A 160 24.26 0.31 -13.94
N ILE A 161 24.35 1.62 -13.69
CA ILE A 161 25.53 2.26 -13.09
C ILE A 161 25.87 1.67 -11.72
N PHE A 162 24.86 1.44 -10.90
CA PHE A 162 25.08 0.81 -9.60
C PHE A 162 25.69 -0.58 -9.76
N PHE A 163 25.24 -1.37 -10.73
CA PHE A 163 25.76 -2.72 -10.96
C PHE A 163 27.14 -2.73 -11.64
N THR A 164 27.48 -1.78 -12.49
CA THR A 164 28.84 -1.68 -13.10
C THR A 164 29.90 -1.40 -12.05
N ASN A 165 29.61 -0.57 -11.04
CA ASN A 165 30.52 -0.24 -9.93
C ASN A 165 30.06 -0.82 -8.58
N LYS A 166 29.38 -1.98 -8.59
CA LYS A 166 28.72 -2.59 -7.42
C LYS A 166 29.59 -2.66 -6.18
N PHE A 167 30.86 -3.10 -6.33
CA PHE A 167 31.76 -3.26 -5.19
C PHE A 167 32.13 -1.94 -4.51
N GLN A 168 32.32 -0.88 -5.28
CA GLN A 168 32.64 0.45 -4.75
C GLN A 168 31.45 1.00 -3.95
N PHE A 169 30.24 0.93 -4.51
CA PHE A 169 29.04 1.42 -3.85
C PHE A 169 28.68 0.63 -2.60
N LEU A 170 28.72 -0.71 -2.65
CA LEU A 170 28.46 -1.55 -1.48
C LEU A 170 29.44 -1.30 -0.33
N ARG A 171 30.72 -1.06 -0.63
CA ARG A 171 31.73 -0.73 0.39
C ARG A 171 31.40 0.59 1.10
N GLN A 172 30.96 1.61 0.37
CA GLN A 172 30.59 2.90 0.96
C GLN A 172 29.33 2.82 1.82
N LEU A 173 28.31 2.08 1.35
CA LEU A 173 27.09 1.85 2.12
C LEU A 173 27.37 1.13 3.44
N ARG A 174 28.23 0.10 3.43
CA ARG A 174 28.66 -0.62 4.65
C ARG A 174 29.41 0.28 5.64
N LYS A 175 30.36 1.08 5.16
CA LYS A 175 31.09 2.05 6.00
C LYS A 175 30.14 3.03 6.68
N ARG A 176 29.10 3.51 5.99
CA ARG A 176 28.09 4.40 6.56
C ARG A 176 27.23 3.70 7.61
N LYS A 177 26.75 2.48 7.36
CA LYS A 177 25.99 1.71 8.36
C LYS A 177 26.77 1.51 9.65
N GLN A 178 28.06 1.17 9.55
CA GLN A 178 28.94 1.07 10.71
C GLN A 178 29.04 2.40 11.46
N ARG A 179 29.27 3.53 10.77
CA ARG A 179 29.33 4.86 11.39
C ARG A 179 28.02 5.27 12.09
N GLN A 180 26.87 4.93 11.52
CA GLN A 180 25.56 5.22 12.14
C GLN A 180 25.30 4.33 13.36
N GLY A 181 25.69 3.05 13.33
CA GLY A 181 25.63 2.15 14.48
C GLY A 181 26.48 2.64 15.65
N THR A 182 27.72 3.08 15.39
CA THR A 182 28.62 3.59 16.44
C THR A 182 28.17 4.93 17.03
N GLN A 183 27.38 5.72 16.30
CA GLN A 183 26.78 6.96 16.83
C GLN A 183 25.52 6.70 17.66
N GLY A 184 24.77 5.61 17.39
CA GLY A 184 23.64 5.18 18.21
C GLY A 184 24.08 4.64 19.57
N GLU A 185 25.16 3.87 19.62
CA GLU A 185 25.73 3.31 20.87
C GLU A 185 26.37 4.36 21.78
N LYS A 186 26.78 5.53 21.26
CA LYS A 186 27.36 6.63 22.07
C LYS A 186 26.30 7.58 22.64
N ARG A 187 25.01 7.35 22.35
CA ARG A 187 23.88 8.19 22.80
C ARG A 187 22.92 7.43 23.72
N LEU A 188 23.28 6.21 24.11
CA LEU A 188 22.73 5.45 25.23
C LEU A 188 23.73 5.49 26.38
#